data_AF-A0A1Q8RPP7-F1
#
_entry.id   AF-A0A1Q8RPP7-F1
#
_cell.length_a   1.000
_cell.length_b   1.000
_cell.length_c   1.000
_cell.angle_alpha   90.00
_cell.angle_beta   90.00
_cell.angle_gamma   90.00
#
_symmetry.space_group_name_H-M   'P 1'
#
loop_
_entity.id
_entity.type
_entity.pdbx_description
1 polymer ?
#
loop_
_entity_poly.entity_id
_entity_poly.type
_entity_poly.pdbx_seq_one_letter_code
_entity_poly.pdbx_strand_id
1 'polypeptide(L)'
;MCIHHVQIFQCPSPGNPSGGRAGGRTHTVRSNILCSDNFACPDSQLETRTSQYDHFCPSCTGEAPSVPRGSPQSEQWQRDVNEDAAWAHSFVGNFARSAILWTRTAFPAADVDMREVSEVWYRSLFLERRCKEKDHGAGKCRCEANGPLGYMHNAAAAARRHLTDQAAEKFDQDPRWQDGVSRQVLTDCHMAVSGMCREQNLFFKGGVSRQPLFSAKFTLKRMDSVNDTVDYYLKLVQGLILDDVKNKGTVWTHAHSLQEQGAQKRSSLVRWLAEILAYDNGIGDGRFGVALERLGWIIVPPEFRNTSGIDSLEMLAEIVSSIIQNQTPSRTFYGCLGSLRQFFASKREEWHVALTKYKGRKMIFESNVDLLDSGDVWPTPQAWGKCPICHEGFWDPPNTEPRSGYRETPAGVHMSDGGEPPVLVRDCRHYVGRNCLFNAWVRDPRLAHENPKCPEPGCKGELTFLYYQLHEVSRGFDIRMKPPGVL
;
A
#
# COMPACT_ATOMS: atom_id res chain seq x y z
N MET A 1 11.01 -5.86 12.43
CA MET A 1 10.03 -5.49 11.46
C MET A 1 9.61 -4.01 11.60
N CYS A 2 10.22 -3.11 10.82
CA CYS A 2 9.61 -1.82 10.46
C CYS A 2 8.60 -2.18 9.40
N ILE A 3 7.43 -2.50 9.91
CA ILE A 3 6.33 -3.00 9.11
C ILE A 3 5.48 -1.82 8.79
N HIS A 4 5.19 -1.71 7.51
CA HIS A 4 3.88 -1.22 7.15
C HIS A 4 3.15 -2.09 6.12
N HIS A 5 3.72 -3.24 5.74
CA HIS A 5 3.06 -4.24 4.89
C HIS A 5 3.93 -5.51 4.84
N VAL A 6 3.47 -6.65 5.34
CA VAL A 6 4.17 -7.94 5.09
C VAL A 6 3.25 -8.82 4.27
N GLN A 7 3.70 -9.31 3.13
CA GLN A 7 2.86 -10.15 2.28
C GLN A 7 3.60 -11.45 2.01
N ILE A 8 3.07 -12.56 2.53
CA ILE A 8 3.56 -13.90 2.22
C ILE A 8 2.72 -14.40 1.06
N PHE A 9 3.35 -14.47 -0.12
CA PHE A 9 2.72 -14.99 -1.32
C PHE A 9 2.80 -16.52 -1.31
N GLN A 10 1.64 -17.17 -1.38
CA GLN A 10 1.52 -18.60 -1.61
C GLN A 10 0.72 -18.80 -2.91
N CYS A 11 1.42 -18.98 -4.02
CA CYS A 11 0.83 -19.57 -5.23
C CYS A 11 0.56 -21.05 -4.87
N PRO A 12 -0.67 -21.57 -4.98
CA PRO A 12 -0.95 -22.94 -4.57
C PRO A 12 -0.17 -23.94 -5.42
N SER A 13 0.27 -24.98 -4.70
CA SER A 13 0.90 -26.21 -5.16
C SER A 13 -0.06 -27.08 -6.01
N PRO A 14 0.44 -28.18 -6.63
CA PRO A 14 -0.10 -28.80 -7.84
C PRO A 14 -1.43 -29.51 -7.59
N GLY A 15 -2.49 -28.99 -8.19
CA GLY A 15 -3.82 -29.59 -8.16
C GLY A 15 -4.21 -30.11 -9.54
N ASN A 16 -3.86 -31.37 -9.83
CA ASN A 16 -4.38 -32.23 -10.89
C ASN A 16 -3.90 -31.98 -12.34
N PRO A 17 -2.90 -32.73 -12.84
CA PRO A 17 -2.55 -32.80 -14.27
C PRO A 17 -3.70 -33.36 -15.15
N SER A 18 -4.68 -34.02 -14.53
CA SER A 18 -5.81 -34.69 -15.18
C SER A 18 -7.13 -33.90 -15.09
N GLY A 19 -7.14 -32.72 -14.46
CA GLY A 19 -8.27 -31.79 -14.48
C GLY A 19 -8.16 -30.83 -15.65
N GLY A 20 -8.73 -31.19 -16.80
CA GLY A 20 -8.59 -30.43 -18.04
C GLY A 20 -8.93 -28.94 -17.90
N ARG A 21 -8.06 -28.09 -18.46
CA ARG A 21 -8.20 -26.71 -19.01
C ARG A 21 -9.13 -25.65 -18.34
N ALA A 22 -9.91 -25.97 -17.31
CA ALA A 22 -11.02 -25.16 -16.81
C ALA A 22 -11.01 -24.91 -15.29
N GLY A 23 -10.05 -25.48 -14.55
CA GLY A 23 -9.88 -25.19 -13.12
C GLY A 23 -9.06 -23.93 -12.91
N GLY A 24 -9.71 -22.81 -12.54
CA GLY A 24 -9.02 -21.57 -12.19
C GLY A 24 -7.93 -21.80 -11.14
N ARG A 25 -6.75 -21.21 -11.33
CA ARG A 25 -5.63 -21.35 -10.41
C ARG A 25 -5.84 -20.40 -9.23
N THR A 26 -6.05 -20.94 -8.03
CA THR A 26 -6.22 -20.14 -6.80
C THR A 26 -4.92 -19.37 -6.50
N HIS A 27 -4.95 -18.26 -5.77
CA HIS A 27 -3.75 -17.59 -5.26
C HIS A 27 -4.01 -17.13 -3.82
N THR A 28 -3.11 -17.45 -2.90
CA THR A 28 -3.26 -17.03 -1.50
C THR A 28 -2.22 -15.95 -1.20
N VAL A 29 -2.66 -14.74 -0.86
CA VAL A 29 -1.81 -13.68 -0.33
C VAL A 29 -2.05 -13.59 1.17
N ARG A 30 -1.10 -14.01 1.99
CA ARG A 30 -1.16 -13.68 3.42
C ARG A 30 -0.68 -12.25 3.58
N SER A 31 -1.60 -11.29 3.62
CA SER A 31 -1.30 -9.86 3.72
C SER A 31 -1.37 -9.39 5.17
N ASN A 32 -0.24 -9.35 5.84
CA ASN A 32 -0.05 -8.60 7.07
C ASN A 32 -0.26 -7.10 6.79
N ILE A 33 -1.32 -6.56 7.35
CA ILE A 33 -1.50 -5.13 7.49
C ILE A 33 -1.32 -4.68 8.93
N LEU A 34 -0.27 -3.85 9.08
CA LEU A 34 -0.19 -2.68 9.94
C LEU A 34 -0.80 -2.89 11.33
N CYS A 35 -0.06 -3.49 12.26
CA CYS A 35 -0.52 -3.52 13.66
C CYS A 35 0.34 -2.65 14.57
N SER A 36 1.65 -2.50 14.34
CA SER A 36 2.50 -1.76 15.28
C SER A 36 3.65 -0.97 14.64
N ASP A 37 3.89 0.23 15.18
CA ASP A 37 5.05 1.11 14.91
C ASP A 37 6.40 0.45 15.24
N ASN A 38 6.42 -0.51 16.17
CA ASN A 38 7.66 -1.10 16.70
C ASN A 38 7.79 -2.60 16.44
N PHE A 39 6.71 -3.30 16.14
CA PHE A 39 6.71 -4.76 16.08
C PHE A 39 5.85 -5.31 14.95
N ALA A 40 6.15 -6.54 14.56
CA ALA A 40 5.18 -7.34 13.85
C ALA A 40 3.89 -7.46 14.63
N CYS A 41 2.78 -7.30 13.91
CA CYS A 41 1.58 -8.03 14.26
C CYS A 41 2.01 -9.46 14.59
N PRO A 42 1.67 -9.98 15.79
CA PRO A 42 1.68 -11.41 16.01
C PRO A 42 0.96 -12.12 14.86
N ASP A 43 1.38 -13.34 14.53
CA ASP A 43 0.76 -14.12 13.44
C ASP A 43 -0.75 -14.27 13.61
N SER A 44 -1.23 -14.34 14.86
CA SER A 44 -2.66 -14.38 15.20
C SER A 44 -3.42 -13.11 14.80
N GLN A 45 -2.75 -11.97 14.74
CA GLN A 45 -3.31 -10.68 14.34
C GLN A 45 -3.15 -10.45 12.84
N LEU A 46 -2.72 -11.43 12.05
CA LEU A 46 -2.66 -11.31 10.60
C LEU A 46 -4.01 -11.63 9.97
N GLU A 47 -4.44 -10.74 9.08
CA GLU A 47 -5.53 -11.03 8.17
C GLU A 47 -4.94 -11.61 6.88
N THR A 48 -5.59 -12.63 6.31
CA THR A 48 -5.13 -13.33 5.10
C THR A 48 -6.13 -13.10 3.98
N ARG A 49 -5.66 -12.76 2.77
CA ARG A 49 -6.50 -12.61 1.58
C ARG A 49 -6.21 -13.70 0.56
N THR A 50 -7.18 -14.55 0.29
CA THR A 50 -7.13 -15.48 -0.84
C THR A 50 -7.78 -14.83 -2.06
N SER A 51 -7.04 -14.70 -3.16
CA SER A 51 -7.52 -14.14 -4.42
C SER A 51 -7.50 -15.23 -5.49
N GLN A 52 -8.62 -15.52 -6.16
CA GLN A 52 -8.65 -16.50 -7.24
C GLN A 52 -8.46 -15.82 -8.59
N TYR A 53 -7.57 -16.32 -9.44
CA TYR A 53 -7.37 -15.79 -10.80
C TYR A 53 -7.84 -16.81 -11.85
N ASP A 54 -8.30 -16.30 -12.99
CA ASP A 54 -8.57 -17.09 -14.20
C ASP A 54 -7.28 -17.54 -14.90
N HIS A 55 -6.18 -16.85 -14.64
CA HIS A 55 -4.84 -17.11 -15.14
C HIS A 55 -3.81 -17.20 -14.01
N PHE A 56 -2.52 -17.37 -14.35
CA PHE A 56 -1.44 -17.29 -13.37
C PHE A 56 -1.44 -15.93 -12.64
N CYS A 57 -1.15 -15.92 -11.34
CA CYS A 57 -1.15 -14.68 -10.56
C CYS A 57 0.00 -13.74 -10.96
N PRO A 58 -0.08 -12.44 -10.65
CA PRO A 58 0.97 -11.47 -10.99
C PRO A 58 2.36 -11.81 -10.45
N SER A 59 2.44 -12.42 -9.27
CA SER A 59 3.71 -12.87 -8.70
C SER A 59 4.32 -14.02 -9.50
N CYS A 60 3.49 -14.97 -9.95
CA CYS A 60 3.91 -16.12 -10.74
C CYS A 60 4.24 -15.73 -12.20
N THR A 61 3.63 -14.66 -12.73
CA THR A 61 3.85 -14.16 -14.10
C THR A 61 4.88 -13.04 -14.26
N GLY A 62 5.35 -12.46 -13.14
CA GLY A 62 6.14 -11.23 -13.17
C GLY A 62 5.33 -9.96 -13.47
N GLU A 63 4.02 -10.10 -13.74
CA GLU A 63 3.15 -8.97 -14.04
C GLU A 63 3.04 -8.03 -12.84
N ALA A 64 2.75 -6.76 -13.14
CA ALA A 64 2.37 -5.81 -12.12
C ALA A 64 1.04 -6.27 -11.50
N PRO A 65 0.94 -6.53 -10.19
CA PRO A 65 -0.32 -6.96 -9.56
C PRO A 65 -1.32 -5.85 -9.35
N SER A 66 -0.86 -4.60 -9.46
CA SER A 66 -1.74 -3.47 -9.67
C SER A 66 -2.41 -3.53 -11.04
N VAL A 67 -1.93 -4.39 -11.96
CA VAL A 67 -2.44 -4.62 -13.33
C VAL A 67 -2.33 -6.09 -13.77
N PRO A 68 -3.04 -7.00 -13.09
CA PRO A 68 -3.02 -8.40 -13.50
C PRO A 68 -3.66 -8.53 -14.90
N ARG A 69 -3.25 -9.55 -15.67
CA ARG A 69 -3.90 -9.93 -16.94
C ARG A 69 -5.43 -10.03 -16.84
N GLY A 70 -5.91 -10.49 -15.70
CA GLY A 70 -7.31 -10.49 -15.30
C GLY A 70 -7.43 -10.10 -13.84
N SER A 71 -8.47 -9.33 -13.48
CA SER A 71 -8.80 -9.10 -12.08
C SER A 71 -9.07 -10.44 -11.38
N PRO A 72 -8.81 -10.55 -10.07
CA PRO A 72 -9.19 -11.76 -9.35
C PRO A 72 -10.70 -11.99 -9.48
N GLN A 73 -11.08 -13.21 -9.84
CA GLN A 73 -12.46 -13.68 -9.98
C GLN A 73 -13.19 -13.69 -8.64
N SER A 74 -12.45 -13.93 -7.55
CA SER A 74 -12.95 -13.84 -6.19
C SER A 74 -11.85 -13.38 -5.23
N GLU A 75 -12.24 -12.71 -4.16
CA GLU A 75 -11.36 -12.38 -3.03
C GLU A 75 -12.05 -12.78 -1.74
N GLN A 76 -11.35 -13.56 -0.91
CA GLN A 76 -11.82 -14.01 0.38
C GLN A 76 -10.84 -13.56 1.46
N TRP A 77 -11.35 -12.83 2.43
CA TRP A 77 -10.62 -12.42 3.63
C TRP A 77 -10.85 -13.43 4.75
N GLN A 78 -9.75 -13.92 5.35
CA GLN A 78 -9.73 -14.83 6.48
C GLN A 78 -9.04 -14.12 7.64
N ARG A 79 -9.67 -14.10 8.82
CA ARG A 79 -9.17 -13.39 10.00
C ARG A 79 -9.69 -14.05 11.27
N ASP A 80 -8.94 -13.88 12.36
CA ASP A 80 -9.44 -14.16 13.70
C ASP A 80 -10.12 -12.91 14.27
N VAL A 81 -11.43 -12.99 14.49
CA VAL A 81 -12.24 -11.88 14.98
C VAL A 81 -11.91 -11.54 16.44
N ASN A 82 -11.42 -12.52 17.22
CA ASN A 82 -11.07 -12.32 18.63
C ASN A 82 -9.85 -11.41 18.79
N GLU A 83 -9.00 -11.34 17.76
CA GLU A 83 -7.78 -10.54 17.74
C GLU A 83 -8.00 -9.14 17.15
N ASP A 84 -9.19 -8.83 16.62
CA ASP A 84 -9.47 -7.55 15.97
C ASP A 84 -9.43 -6.37 16.94
N ALA A 85 -9.81 -6.57 18.20
CA ALA A 85 -9.78 -5.50 19.19
C ALA A 85 -8.34 -5.10 19.52
N ALA A 86 -7.45 -6.08 19.72
CA ALA A 86 -6.03 -5.85 19.97
C ALA A 86 -5.33 -5.27 18.73
N TRP A 87 -5.69 -5.77 17.55
CA TRP A 87 -5.26 -5.21 16.27
C TRP A 87 -5.66 -3.74 16.13
N ALA A 88 -6.95 -3.43 16.31
CA ALA A 88 -7.49 -2.09 16.12
C ALA A 88 -6.91 -1.11 17.15
N HIS A 89 -6.72 -1.54 18.39
CA HIS A 89 -6.06 -0.75 19.43
C HIS A 89 -4.67 -0.29 18.97
N SER A 90 -3.87 -1.21 18.47
CA SER A 90 -2.52 -0.93 18.02
C SER A 90 -2.51 -0.12 16.72
N PHE A 91 -3.32 -0.48 15.73
CA PHE A 91 -3.42 0.20 14.44
C PHE A 91 -3.89 1.65 14.59
N VAL A 92 -5.04 1.85 15.25
CA VAL A 92 -5.64 3.19 15.44
C VAL A 92 -4.74 4.03 16.34
N GLY A 93 -4.10 3.45 17.35
CA GLY A 93 -3.14 4.16 18.19
C GLY A 93 -1.98 4.77 17.41
N ASN A 94 -1.38 4.00 16.50
CA ASN A 94 -0.28 4.49 15.66
C ASN A 94 -0.76 5.48 14.60
N PHE A 95 -1.93 5.22 14.01
CA PHE A 95 -2.52 6.13 13.05
C PHE A 95 -2.84 7.49 13.70
N ALA A 96 -3.33 7.48 14.95
CA ALA A 96 -3.57 8.68 15.74
C ALA A 96 -2.27 9.47 16.02
N ARG A 97 -1.14 8.80 16.34
CA ARG A 97 0.15 9.49 16.52
C ARG A 97 0.61 10.22 15.26
N SER A 98 0.45 9.59 14.10
CA SER A 98 0.77 10.23 12.82
C SER A 98 -0.18 11.40 12.53
N ALA A 99 -1.47 11.23 12.86
CA ALA A 99 -2.47 12.29 12.73
C ALA A 99 -2.24 13.47 13.68
N ILE A 100 -1.67 13.26 14.88
CA ILE A 100 -1.28 14.35 15.78
C ILE A 100 -0.24 15.25 15.10
N LEU A 101 0.82 14.65 14.53
CA LEU A 101 1.83 15.39 13.76
C LEU A 101 1.20 16.19 12.62
N TRP A 102 0.35 15.57 11.80
CA TRP A 102 -0.30 16.26 10.68
C TRP A 102 -1.25 17.36 11.14
N THR A 103 -1.98 17.13 12.23
CA THR A 103 -2.92 18.10 12.80
C THR A 103 -2.19 19.31 13.35
N ARG A 104 -1.14 19.11 14.17
CA ARG A 104 -0.37 20.20 14.77
C ARG A 104 0.42 21.01 13.74
N THR A 105 0.84 20.40 12.63
CA THR A 105 1.50 21.12 11.52
C THR A 105 0.49 21.81 10.60
N ALA A 106 -0.75 21.35 10.52
CA ALA A 106 -1.84 22.03 9.82
C ALA A 106 -2.43 23.19 10.64
N PHE A 107 -2.51 23.01 11.96
CA PHE A 107 -3.07 23.96 12.92
C PHE A 107 -2.08 24.19 14.06
N PRO A 108 -1.05 25.05 13.84
CA PRO A 108 -0.01 25.31 14.82
C PRO A 108 -0.58 25.82 16.13
N ALA A 109 -0.04 25.33 17.24
CA ALA A 109 -0.41 25.73 18.58
C ALA A 109 0.84 25.91 19.45
N ALA A 110 0.73 26.78 20.46
CA ALA A 110 1.85 27.18 21.32
C ALA A 110 2.14 26.17 22.45
N ASP A 111 1.20 25.27 22.75
CA ASP A 111 1.23 24.29 23.84
C ASP A 111 1.99 22.99 23.50
N VAL A 112 2.65 22.92 22.34
CA VAL A 112 3.44 21.75 21.94
C VAL A 112 4.74 21.72 22.74
N ASP A 113 4.89 20.72 23.61
CA ASP A 113 6.10 20.49 24.39
C ASP A 113 7.11 19.59 23.68
N MET A 114 8.35 19.56 24.19
CA MET A 114 9.42 18.77 23.59
C MET A 114 9.19 17.26 23.73
N ARG A 115 8.36 16.82 24.69
CA ARG A 115 8.03 15.41 24.90
C ARG A 115 7.09 14.89 23.81
N GLU A 116 6.05 15.66 23.46
CA GLU A 116 5.18 15.37 22.33
C GLU A 116 6.02 15.29 21.03
N VAL A 117 6.94 16.25 20.85
CA VAL A 117 7.81 16.25 19.67
C VAL A 117 8.73 15.03 19.62
N SER A 118 9.41 14.69 20.72
CA SER A 118 10.35 13.57 20.75
C SER A 118 9.67 12.21 20.62
N GLU A 119 8.55 11.99 21.32
CA GLU A 119 7.89 10.68 21.44
C GLU A 119 6.85 10.41 20.35
N VAL A 120 6.15 11.45 19.88
CA VAL A 120 5.05 11.32 18.92
C VAL A 120 5.47 11.79 17.53
N TRP A 121 5.95 13.03 17.41
CA TRP A 121 6.22 13.62 16.09
C TRP A 121 7.43 12.96 15.43
N TYR A 122 8.57 12.90 16.13
CA TYR A 122 9.80 12.38 15.58
C TYR A 122 9.66 10.91 15.18
N ARG A 123 8.99 10.13 16.03
CA ARG A 123 8.71 8.72 15.76
C ARG A 123 7.80 8.55 14.54
N SER A 124 6.75 9.36 14.40
CA SER A 124 5.88 9.34 13.21
C SER A 124 6.63 9.75 11.94
N LEU A 125 7.45 10.81 12.01
CA LEU A 125 8.31 11.26 10.91
C LEU A 125 9.26 10.14 10.45
N PHE A 126 9.89 9.46 11.39
CA PHE A 126 10.83 8.39 11.11
C PHE A 126 10.12 7.18 10.48
N LEU A 127 9.04 6.69 11.10
CA LEU A 127 8.39 5.45 10.70
C LEU A 127 7.64 5.56 9.36
N GLU A 128 6.94 6.67 9.12
CA GLU A 128 6.19 6.88 7.87
C GLU A 128 7.08 7.10 6.65
N ARG A 129 8.25 7.74 6.85
CA ARG A 129 9.19 8.06 5.76
C ARG A 129 10.25 6.98 5.53
N ARG A 130 10.40 6.04 6.45
CA ARG A 130 11.35 4.93 6.33
C ARG A 130 11.00 4.05 5.13
N CYS A 131 12.05 3.52 4.50
CA CYS A 131 11.85 2.59 3.40
C CYS A 131 11.44 1.19 3.87
N LYS A 132 10.36 0.69 3.26
CA LYS A 132 9.65 -0.53 3.65
C LYS A 132 10.17 -1.79 2.94
N GLU A 133 11.01 -1.63 1.92
CA GLU A 133 11.55 -2.73 1.09
C GLU A 133 13.01 -3.11 1.39
N LYS A 134 13.86 -2.18 1.83
CA LYS A 134 15.30 -2.39 2.08
C LYS A 134 15.84 -1.51 3.21
N ASP A 135 16.92 -1.96 3.86
CA ASP A 135 17.70 -1.24 4.88
C ASP A 135 18.53 -0.08 4.30
N HIS A 136 17.86 0.98 3.86
CA HIS A 136 18.51 2.25 3.56
C HIS A 136 17.76 3.40 4.23
N GLY A 137 18.55 4.38 4.69
CA GLY A 137 18.04 5.55 5.41
C GLY A 137 17.06 6.40 4.60
N ALA A 138 16.26 7.20 5.32
CA ALA A 138 15.39 8.21 4.73
C ALA A 138 16.23 9.14 3.83
N GLY A 139 15.86 9.25 2.55
CA GLY A 139 16.59 10.06 1.55
C GLY A 139 17.54 9.30 0.61
N LYS A 140 17.87 8.03 0.87
CA LYS A 140 18.66 7.18 -0.05
C LYS A 140 17.85 6.04 -0.70
N CYS A 141 16.58 5.93 -0.36
CA CYS A 141 15.72 4.86 -0.86
C CYS A 141 15.33 5.07 -2.33
N ARG A 142 15.70 4.10 -3.19
CA ARG A 142 15.25 3.99 -4.61
C ARG A 142 14.25 2.86 -4.83
N CYS A 143 13.68 2.29 -3.77
CA CYS A 143 12.71 1.20 -3.83
C CYS A 143 11.40 1.60 -4.49
N GLU A 144 10.71 0.64 -5.10
CA GLU A 144 9.43 0.87 -5.80
C GLU A 144 8.37 1.38 -4.82
N ALA A 145 8.27 0.80 -3.62
CA ALA A 145 7.37 1.22 -2.54
C ALA A 145 7.55 2.67 -2.08
N ASN A 146 8.74 3.23 -2.27
CA ASN A 146 9.06 4.59 -1.86
C ASN A 146 9.28 5.56 -3.02
N GLY A 147 9.17 5.07 -4.26
CA GLY A 147 9.29 5.85 -5.48
C GLY A 147 7.93 6.24 -6.07
N PRO A 148 7.88 6.64 -7.36
CA PRO A 148 6.66 7.05 -8.05
C PRO A 148 5.54 5.99 -8.04
N LEU A 149 5.88 4.72 -7.78
CA LEU A 149 4.94 3.61 -7.75
C LEU A 149 4.33 3.37 -6.35
N GLY A 150 4.71 4.12 -5.31
CA GLY A 150 4.24 3.97 -3.93
C GLY A 150 2.71 3.88 -3.79
N TYR A 151 1.98 4.70 -4.55
CA TYR A 151 0.51 4.68 -4.63
C TYR A 151 -0.07 3.32 -5.04
N MET A 152 0.63 2.61 -5.93
CA MET A 152 0.21 1.33 -6.49
C MET A 152 0.41 0.17 -5.50
N HIS A 153 1.26 0.37 -4.49
CA HIS A 153 1.48 -0.61 -3.44
C HIS A 153 0.38 -0.53 -2.38
N ASN A 154 0.14 0.66 -1.84
CA ASN A 154 -0.96 0.95 -0.93
C ASN A 154 -1.23 2.46 -0.95
N ALA A 155 -2.42 2.84 -1.44
CA ALA A 155 -2.82 4.22 -1.59
C ALA A 155 -2.90 4.97 -0.24
N ALA A 156 -3.40 4.31 0.81
CA ALA A 156 -3.43 4.88 2.16
C ALA A 156 -2.01 5.14 2.69
N ALA A 157 -1.09 4.18 2.55
CA ALA A 157 0.31 4.37 2.96
C ALA A 157 1.00 5.50 2.18
N ALA A 158 0.71 5.64 0.88
CA ALA A 158 1.23 6.74 0.07
C ALA A 158 0.68 8.11 0.52
N ALA A 159 -0.61 8.17 0.87
CA ALA A 159 -1.23 9.39 1.42
C ALA A 159 -0.64 9.75 2.79
N ARG A 160 -0.49 8.78 3.69
CA ARG A 160 0.16 8.98 5.00
C ARG A 160 1.55 9.56 4.84
N ARG A 161 2.35 9.00 3.94
CA ARG A 161 3.69 9.52 3.63
C ARG A 161 3.64 10.93 3.05
N HIS A 162 2.73 11.21 2.11
CA HIS A 162 2.57 12.54 1.55
C HIS A 162 2.26 13.59 2.63
N LEU A 163 1.35 13.29 3.54
CA LEU A 163 1.02 14.15 4.69
C LEU A 163 2.20 14.30 5.64
N THR A 164 2.95 13.21 5.89
CA THR A 164 4.15 13.26 6.73
C THR A 164 5.28 14.06 6.09
N ASP A 165 5.48 13.99 4.77
CA ASP A 165 6.48 14.80 4.07
C ASP A 165 6.11 16.29 4.14
N GLN A 166 4.83 16.66 3.96
CA GLN A 166 4.36 18.03 4.18
C GLN A 166 4.53 18.50 5.63
N ALA A 167 4.25 17.62 6.59
CA ALA A 167 4.45 17.91 8.01
C ALA A 167 5.94 18.08 8.34
N ALA A 168 6.82 17.28 7.74
CA ALA A 168 8.27 17.38 7.90
C ALA A 168 8.80 18.72 7.40
N GLU A 169 8.38 19.17 6.21
CA GLU A 169 8.79 20.46 5.66
C GLU A 169 8.41 21.63 6.60
N LYS A 170 7.21 21.58 7.18
CA LYS A 170 6.77 22.59 8.16
C LYS A 170 7.49 22.48 9.49
N PHE A 171 7.71 21.26 9.97
CA PHE A 171 8.46 20.99 11.19
C PHE A 171 9.90 21.52 11.10
N ASP A 172 10.56 21.24 9.97
CA ASP A 172 11.92 21.71 9.70
C ASP A 172 11.99 23.24 9.60
N GLN A 173 10.90 23.93 9.28
CA GLN A 173 10.85 25.40 9.19
C GLN A 173 10.43 26.09 10.50
N ASP A 174 9.98 25.35 11.52
CA ASP A 174 9.48 25.92 12.77
C ASP A 174 10.65 26.45 13.63
N PRO A 175 10.69 27.76 13.95
CA PRO A 175 11.79 28.37 14.71
C PRO A 175 12.00 27.75 16.10
N ARG A 176 10.97 27.16 16.70
CA ARG A 176 11.05 26.53 18.03
C ARG A 176 12.01 25.35 18.07
N TRP A 177 12.22 24.68 16.93
CA TRP A 177 13.02 23.45 16.84
C TRP A 177 14.36 23.69 16.13
N GLN A 178 14.63 24.93 15.72
CA GLN A 178 15.83 25.33 14.98
C GLN A 178 17.04 25.60 15.88
N ASP A 179 16.85 25.71 17.20
CA ASP A 179 17.96 25.94 18.14
C ASP A 179 18.85 24.70 18.32
N GLY A 180 20.08 24.92 18.81
CA GLY A 180 21.07 23.86 18.95
C GLY A 180 20.70 22.76 19.95
N VAL A 181 19.97 23.11 21.02
CA VAL A 181 19.57 22.14 22.07
C VAL A 181 18.46 21.25 21.53
N SER A 182 17.41 21.84 20.95
CA SER A 182 16.31 21.07 20.34
C SER A 182 16.83 20.16 19.23
N ARG A 183 17.74 20.66 18.36
CA ARG A 183 18.37 19.83 17.32
C ARG A 183 19.16 18.67 17.88
N GLN A 184 19.88 18.86 18.98
CA GLN A 184 20.62 17.78 19.63
C GLN A 184 19.65 16.71 20.16
N VAL A 185 18.59 17.11 20.87
CA VAL A 185 17.56 16.18 21.38
C VAL A 185 16.94 15.38 20.23
N LEU A 186 16.55 16.04 19.14
CA LEU A 186 15.98 15.39 17.96
C LEU A 186 16.97 14.42 17.30
N THR A 187 18.25 14.76 17.30
CA THR A 187 19.33 13.88 16.80
C THR A 187 19.49 12.66 17.70
N ASP A 188 19.45 12.82 19.01
CA ASP A 188 19.54 11.71 19.97
C ASP A 188 18.32 10.78 19.85
N CYS A 189 17.12 11.35 19.68
CA CYS A 189 15.91 10.60 19.35
C CYS A 189 16.05 9.81 18.05
N HIS A 190 16.64 10.41 17.00
CA HIS A 190 16.94 9.71 15.75
C HIS A 190 17.82 8.49 15.99
N MET A 191 18.91 8.69 16.71
CA MET A 191 19.89 7.65 16.98
C MET A 191 19.29 6.52 17.80
N ALA A 192 18.47 6.85 18.81
CA ALA A 192 17.77 5.87 19.63
C ALA A 192 16.78 5.03 18.81
N VAL A 193 15.88 5.69 18.06
CA VAL A 193 14.88 4.99 17.24
C VAL A 193 15.55 4.15 16.14
N SER A 194 16.59 4.69 15.49
CA SER A 194 17.37 3.95 14.50
C SER A 194 18.14 2.77 15.13
N GLY A 195 18.67 2.93 16.34
CA GLY A 195 19.38 1.89 17.08
C GLY A 195 18.47 0.71 17.41
N MET A 196 17.34 0.98 18.07
CA MET A 196 16.30 -0.02 18.37
C MET A 196 15.88 -0.79 17.13
N CYS A 197 15.71 -0.08 16.01
CA CYS A 197 15.33 -0.67 14.75
C CYS A 197 16.37 -1.63 14.16
N ARG A 198 17.65 -1.32 14.31
CA ARG A 198 18.75 -2.16 13.82
C ARG A 198 18.92 -3.40 14.69
N GLU A 199 18.93 -3.23 16.00
CA GLU A 199 19.14 -4.31 16.97
C GLU A 199 18.09 -5.41 16.86
N GLN A 200 16.83 -5.03 16.66
CA GLN A 200 15.74 -5.99 16.53
C GLN A 200 15.62 -6.56 15.10
N ASN A 201 16.67 -6.40 14.27
CA ASN A 201 16.77 -6.86 12.87
C ASN A 201 15.50 -6.54 12.08
N LEU A 202 15.04 -5.27 12.17
CA LEU A 202 13.68 -4.96 11.81
C LEU A 202 13.41 -4.87 10.28
N PHE A 203 14.13 -5.61 9.43
CA PHE A 203 14.14 -5.43 7.98
C PHE A 203 13.29 -6.46 7.21
N PHE A 204 12.81 -6.06 6.04
CA PHE A 204 12.21 -6.98 5.07
C PHE A 204 13.31 -7.53 4.13
N LYS A 205 13.27 -8.83 3.81
CA LYS A 205 13.93 -9.44 2.63
C LYS A 205 12.88 -10.02 1.69
N GLY A 206 12.78 -9.52 0.44
CA GLY A 206 11.94 -10.11 -0.63
C GLY A 206 10.50 -9.58 -0.80
N GLY A 207 10.17 -8.42 -0.23
CA GLY A 207 8.77 -8.02 0.04
C GLY A 207 8.25 -7.04 -0.94
N VAL A 208 8.01 -7.48 -2.15
CA VAL A 208 7.33 -6.62 -3.11
C VAL A 208 5.86 -6.65 -2.74
N SER A 209 5.42 -5.64 -1.97
CA SER A 209 4.01 -5.34 -1.76
C SER A 209 3.35 -5.25 -3.13
N ARG A 210 2.37 -6.09 -3.39
CA ARG A 210 1.90 -6.28 -4.76
C ARG A 210 0.40 -6.51 -4.72
N GLN A 211 -0.31 -5.49 -4.21
CA GLN A 211 -1.75 -5.52 -4.07
C GLN A 211 -2.44 -4.97 -5.32
N PRO A 212 -3.56 -5.59 -5.76
CA PRO A 212 -4.42 -4.95 -6.74
C PRO A 212 -4.94 -3.63 -6.15
N LEU A 213 -5.06 -2.62 -7.00
CA LEU A 213 -5.75 -1.39 -6.64
C LEU A 213 -7.23 -1.72 -6.47
N PHE A 214 -7.85 -1.19 -5.41
CA PHE A 214 -9.28 -1.35 -5.22
C PHE A 214 -10.05 -0.78 -6.41
N SER A 215 -11.13 -1.48 -6.75
CA SER A 215 -12.13 -0.90 -7.64
C SER A 215 -12.72 0.36 -7.00
N ALA A 216 -13.03 1.37 -7.82
CA ALA A 216 -13.72 2.57 -7.35
C ALA A 216 -15.02 2.22 -6.60
N LYS A 217 -15.70 1.15 -7.01
CA LYS A 217 -16.89 0.61 -6.33
C LYS A 217 -16.64 0.22 -4.88
N PHE A 218 -15.51 -0.44 -4.60
CA PHE A 218 -15.17 -0.88 -3.25
C PHE A 218 -14.82 0.31 -2.35
N THR A 219 -14.06 1.28 -2.87
CA THR A 219 -13.79 2.51 -2.13
C THR A 219 -15.08 3.30 -1.86
N LEU A 220 -15.98 3.41 -2.84
CA LEU A 220 -17.28 4.06 -2.63
C LEU A 220 -18.08 3.38 -1.51
N LYS A 221 -18.18 2.04 -1.52
CA LYS A 221 -18.84 1.28 -0.45
C LYS A 221 -18.25 1.61 0.94
N ARG A 222 -16.92 1.67 1.05
CA ARG A 222 -16.27 2.07 2.31
C ARG A 222 -16.59 3.50 2.69
N MET A 223 -16.62 4.43 1.73
CA MET A 223 -17.01 5.82 1.98
C MET A 223 -18.47 5.94 2.44
N ASP A 224 -19.38 5.11 1.93
CA ASP A 224 -20.76 5.05 2.43
C ASP A 224 -20.76 4.64 3.91
N SER A 225 -19.99 3.60 4.28
CA SER A 225 -19.83 3.20 5.69
C SER A 225 -19.21 4.30 6.56
N VAL A 226 -18.30 5.12 6.03
CA VAL A 226 -17.76 6.30 6.73
C VAL A 226 -18.87 7.30 7.02
N ASN A 227 -19.70 7.62 6.03
CA ASN A 227 -20.79 8.57 6.18
C ASN A 227 -21.81 8.07 7.22
N ASP A 228 -22.22 6.80 7.10
CA ASP A 228 -23.18 6.18 8.03
C ASP A 228 -22.65 6.18 9.46
N THR A 229 -21.38 5.81 9.66
CA THR A 229 -20.75 5.81 10.99
C THR A 229 -20.71 7.21 11.59
N VAL A 230 -20.26 8.19 10.82
CA VAL A 230 -20.13 9.57 11.33
C VAL A 230 -21.51 10.15 11.66
N ASP A 231 -22.50 9.92 10.80
CA ASP A 231 -23.87 10.41 11.02
C ASP A 231 -24.52 9.72 12.22
N TYR A 232 -24.26 8.42 12.44
CA TYR A 232 -24.68 7.69 13.63
C TYR A 232 -24.15 8.35 14.90
N TYR A 233 -22.83 8.57 15.00
CA TYR A 233 -22.24 9.17 16.20
C TYR A 233 -22.65 10.63 16.41
N LEU A 234 -22.84 11.41 15.34
CA LEU A 234 -23.37 12.77 15.47
C LEU A 234 -24.80 12.78 16.03
N LYS A 235 -25.67 11.91 15.54
CA LYS A 235 -27.04 11.76 16.08
C LYS A 235 -27.02 11.29 17.53
N LEU A 236 -26.12 10.38 17.88
CA LEU A 236 -25.92 9.94 19.27
C LEU A 236 -25.55 11.11 20.17
N VAL A 237 -24.60 11.96 19.75
CA VAL A 237 -24.22 13.17 20.51
C VAL A 237 -25.40 14.11 20.67
N GLN A 238 -26.15 14.37 19.61
CA GLN A 238 -27.33 15.23 19.68
C GLN A 238 -28.35 14.70 20.68
N GLY A 239 -28.61 13.38 20.69
CA GLY A 239 -29.48 12.74 21.67
C GLY A 239 -28.97 12.92 23.11
N LEU A 240 -27.69 12.65 23.35
CA LEU A 240 -27.06 12.77 24.68
C LEU A 240 -27.10 14.21 25.23
N ILE A 241 -26.82 15.21 24.40
CA ILE A 241 -26.89 16.62 24.80
C ILE A 241 -28.33 17.02 25.10
N LEU A 242 -29.30 16.59 24.28
CA LEU A 242 -30.72 16.90 24.50
C LEU A 242 -31.24 16.29 25.81
N ASP A 243 -30.79 15.08 26.15
CA ASP A 243 -31.17 14.43 27.41
C ASP A 243 -30.50 15.10 28.62
N ASP A 244 -29.24 15.54 28.52
CA ASP A 244 -28.58 16.35 29.56
C ASP A 244 -29.28 17.69 29.78
N VAL A 245 -29.69 18.38 28.70
CA VAL A 245 -30.49 19.62 28.76
C VAL A 245 -31.80 19.39 29.51
N LYS A 246 -32.53 18.31 29.20
CA LYS A 246 -33.78 17.97 29.91
C LYS A 246 -33.53 17.72 31.40
N ASN A 247 -32.49 16.96 31.72
CA ASN A 247 -32.16 16.59 33.10
C ASN A 247 -31.72 17.79 33.95
N LYS A 248 -31.12 18.83 33.34
CA LYS A 248 -30.65 20.05 34.01
C LYS A 248 -31.65 21.22 34.00
N GLY A 249 -32.92 20.97 33.71
CA GLY A 249 -33.97 21.99 33.78
C GLY A 249 -34.22 22.74 32.46
N THR A 250 -34.01 22.10 31.32
CA THR A 250 -34.42 22.54 29.96
C THR A 250 -33.76 23.80 29.39
N VAL A 251 -32.68 24.31 29.98
CA VAL A 251 -31.96 25.48 29.45
C VAL A 251 -30.72 25.06 28.68
N TRP A 252 -30.63 25.45 27.41
CA TRP A 252 -29.41 25.30 26.63
C TRP A 252 -28.31 26.24 27.14
N THR A 253 -27.12 25.72 27.41
CA THR A 253 -26.00 26.46 27.99
C THR A 253 -24.86 26.64 26.99
N HIS A 254 -23.94 27.56 27.28
CA HIS A 254 -22.69 27.68 26.51
C HIS A 254 -21.85 26.40 26.55
N ALA A 255 -21.91 25.61 27.63
CA ALA A 255 -21.23 24.33 27.70
C ALA A 255 -21.78 23.34 26.66
N HIS A 256 -23.10 23.27 26.48
CA HIS A 256 -23.72 22.43 25.45
C HIS A 256 -23.30 22.87 24.04
N SER A 257 -23.24 24.18 23.77
CA SER A 257 -22.71 24.70 22.51
C SER A 257 -21.25 24.27 22.29
N LEU A 258 -20.39 24.37 23.31
CA LEU A 258 -18.99 23.94 23.20
C LEU A 258 -18.85 22.44 22.96
N GLN A 259 -19.69 21.61 23.60
CA GLN A 259 -19.73 20.16 23.41
C GLN A 259 -20.13 19.80 21.98
N GLU A 260 -21.16 20.44 21.43
CA GLU A 260 -21.61 20.24 20.05
C GLU A 260 -20.53 20.67 19.05
N GLN A 261 -19.92 21.84 19.27
CA GLN A 261 -18.83 22.32 18.42
C GLN A 261 -17.63 21.37 18.45
N GLY A 262 -17.25 20.86 19.64
CA GLY A 262 -16.20 19.87 19.78
C GLY A 262 -16.51 18.58 19.00
N ALA A 263 -17.76 18.09 19.09
CA ALA A 263 -18.19 16.92 18.35
C ALA A 263 -18.14 17.12 16.83
N GLN A 264 -18.50 18.31 16.33
CA GLN A 264 -18.40 18.65 14.90
C GLN A 264 -16.94 18.71 14.40
N LYS A 265 -15.99 19.20 15.22
CA LYS A 265 -14.56 19.17 14.87
C LYS A 265 -14.04 17.73 14.82
N ARG A 266 -14.37 16.92 15.84
CA ARG A 266 -13.96 15.51 15.91
C ARG A 266 -14.59 14.68 14.79
N SER A 267 -15.83 14.93 14.39
CA SER A 267 -16.43 14.27 13.22
C SER A 267 -15.73 14.64 11.92
N SER A 268 -15.29 15.89 11.78
CA SER A 268 -14.49 16.33 10.62
C SER A 268 -13.11 15.66 10.59
N LEU A 269 -12.45 15.48 11.74
CA LEU A 269 -11.23 14.68 11.87
C LEU A 269 -11.48 13.23 11.45
N VAL A 270 -12.52 12.59 11.98
CA VAL A 270 -12.84 11.19 11.66
C VAL A 270 -13.09 11.02 10.17
N ARG A 271 -13.83 11.93 9.52
CA ARG A 271 -14.01 11.92 8.06
C ARG A 271 -12.67 12.00 7.32
N TRP A 272 -11.76 12.86 7.76
CA TRP A 272 -10.45 13.00 7.13
C TRP A 272 -9.58 11.75 7.28
N LEU A 273 -9.50 11.17 8.48
CA LEU A 273 -8.74 9.94 8.72
C LEU A 273 -9.35 8.72 8.03
N ALA A 274 -10.68 8.61 8.07
CA ALA A 274 -11.40 7.52 7.43
C ALA A 274 -11.32 7.59 5.90
N GLU A 275 -11.21 8.78 5.31
CA GLU A 275 -10.95 8.94 3.88
C GLU A 275 -9.62 8.26 3.50
N ILE A 276 -8.55 8.42 4.29
CA ILE A 276 -7.27 7.72 4.07
C ILE A 276 -7.47 6.21 4.18
N LEU A 277 -8.12 5.76 5.26
CA LEU A 277 -8.34 4.34 5.57
C LEU A 277 -9.18 3.62 4.52
N ALA A 278 -10.13 4.31 3.89
CA ALA A 278 -10.97 3.74 2.83
C ALA A 278 -10.18 3.33 1.58
N TYR A 279 -8.97 3.89 1.36
CA TYR A 279 -8.04 3.47 0.31
C TYR A 279 -7.01 2.42 0.76
N ASP A 280 -7.10 1.91 2.00
CA ASP A 280 -6.14 0.94 2.53
C ASP A 280 -6.45 -0.48 2.04
N ASN A 281 -5.60 -0.97 1.14
CA ASN A 281 -5.81 -2.17 0.35
C ASN A 281 -5.28 -3.47 0.92
N GLY A 282 -4.88 -3.50 2.18
CA GLY A 282 -4.60 -4.78 2.82
C GLY A 282 -5.35 -5.03 4.14
N ILE A 283 -6.30 -4.18 4.53
CA ILE A 283 -7.34 -4.61 5.47
C ILE A 283 -8.60 -5.02 4.71
N GLY A 284 -9.27 -6.06 5.18
CA GLY A 284 -10.61 -6.42 4.74
C GLY A 284 -11.67 -5.46 5.28
N ASP A 285 -12.91 -5.58 4.77
CA ASP A 285 -14.04 -4.74 5.22
C ASP A 285 -14.36 -4.92 6.72
N GLY A 286 -14.09 -6.11 7.28
CA GLY A 286 -14.26 -6.37 8.70
C GLY A 286 -13.36 -5.48 9.56
N ARG A 287 -12.06 -5.50 9.31
CA ARG A 287 -11.08 -4.67 10.03
C ARG A 287 -11.23 -3.18 9.74
N PHE A 288 -11.59 -2.83 8.51
CA PHE A 288 -12.00 -1.47 8.18
C PHE A 288 -13.13 -0.98 9.08
N GLY A 289 -14.20 -1.77 9.23
CA GLY A 289 -15.33 -1.47 10.11
C GLY A 289 -14.92 -1.30 11.57
N VAL A 290 -14.11 -2.21 12.11
CA VAL A 290 -13.63 -2.14 13.50
C VAL A 290 -12.78 -0.88 13.74
N ALA A 291 -11.84 -0.58 12.84
CA ALA A 291 -11.04 0.64 12.96
C ALA A 291 -11.89 1.91 12.83
N LEU A 292 -12.86 1.92 11.91
CA LEU A 292 -13.78 3.03 11.71
C LEU A 292 -14.67 3.26 12.93
N GLU A 293 -15.17 2.21 13.58
CA GLU A 293 -15.94 2.29 14.83
C GLU A 293 -15.10 2.92 15.95
N ARG A 294 -13.84 2.46 16.11
CA ARG A 294 -12.90 3.02 17.08
C ARG A 294 -12.62 4.50 16.83
N LEU A 295 -12.45 4.90 15.58
CA LEU A 295 -12.33 6.32 15.21
C LEU A 295 -13.63 7.07 15.48
N GLY A 296 -14.80 6.51 15.16
CA GLY A 296 -16.09 7.14 15.40
C GLY A 296 -16.38 7.43 16.87
N TRP A 297 -15.87 6.59 17.77
CA TRP A 297 -16.05 6.73 19.22
C TRP A 297 -15.62 8.10 19.76
N ILE A 298 -14.55 8.69 19.21
CA ILE A 298 -14.08 10.01 19.67
C ILE A 298 -15.00 11.16 19.31
N ILE A 299 -15.98 10.98 18.43
CA ILE A 299 -16.97 12.03 18.12
C ILE A 299 -17.76 12.38 19.37
N VAL A 300 -18.10 11.37 20.19
CA VAL A 300 -18.87 11.57 21.42
C VAL A 300 -18.04 12.33 22.46
N PRO A 301 -18.58 13.38 23.12
CA PRO A 301 -17.85 14.12 24.13
C PRO A 301 -17.39 13.21 25.29
N PRO A 302 -16.18 13.40 25.85
CA PRO A 302 -15.64 12.57 26.94
C PRO A 302 -16.58 12.45 28.15
N GLU A 303 -17.36 13.48 28.45
CA GLU A 303 -18.33 13.48 29.56
C GLU A 303 -19.46 12.46 29.37
N PHE A 304 -19.76 12.06 28.13
CA PHE A 304 -20.85 11.15 27.80
C PHE A 304 -20.36 9.78 27.30
N ARG A 305 -19.05 9.51 27.34
CA ARG A 305 -18.48 8.24 26.88
C ARG A 305 -17.39 7.73 27.82
N ASN A 306 -17.22 6.42 27.83
CA ASN A 306 -16.02 5.81 28.39
C ASN A 306 -14.80 6.12 27.51
N THR A 307 -13.61 6.08 28.09
CA THR A 307 -12.35 6.24 27.34
C THR A 307 -12.27 5.19 26.23
N SER A 308 -11.67 5.54 25.09
CA SER A 308 -11.45 4.59 23.98
C SER A 308 -10.48 3.46 24.34
N GLY A 309 -9.73 3.62 25.44
CA GLY A 309 -8.62 2.77 25.84
C GLY A 309 -7.33 3.01 25.04
N ILE A 310 -7.34 3.94 24.07
CA ILE A 310 -6.20 4.27 23.20
C ILE A 310 -5.75 5.71 23.50
N ASP A 311 -4.67 5.86 24.27
CA ASP A 311 -4.22 7.17 24.77
C ASP A 311 -3.93 8.19 23.66
N SER A 312 -3.27 7.76 22.58
CA SER A 312 -2.97 8.66 21.45
C SER A 312 -4.22 9.12 20.70
N LEU A 313 -5.28 8.32 20.71
CA LEU A 313 -6.55 8.69 20.09
C LEU A 313 -7.32 9.69 20.96
N GLU A 314 -7.29 9.53 22.30
CA GLU A 314 -7.83 10.53 23.22
C GLU A 314 -7.08 11.85 23.13
N MET A 315 -5.75 11.80 23.14
CA MET A 315 -4.90 12.98 22.96
C MET A 315 -5.24 13.72 21.64
N LEU A 316 -5.39 12.99 20.54
CA LEU A 316 -5.79 13.58 19.26
C LEU A 316 -7.18 14.23 19.34
N ALA A 317 -8.14 13.59 20.01
CA ALA A 317 -9.49 14.12 20.17
C ALA A 317 -9.52 15.42 20.99
N GLU A 318 -8.70 15.51 22.04
CA GLU A 318 -8.51 16.71 22.85
C GLU A 318 -7.88 17.85 22.04
N ILE A 319 -6.77 17.57 21.34
CA ILE A 319 -6.10 18.53 20.45
C ILE A 319 -7.09 19.09 19.42
N VAL A 320 -7.87 18.24 18.76
CA VAL A 320 -8.84 18.70 17.75
C VAL A 320 -9.96 19.54 18.36
N SER A 321 -10.40 19.21 19.58
CA SER A 321 -11.44 19.97 20.25
C SER A 321 -10.98 21.39 20.59
N SER A 322 -9.70 21.56 20.93
CA SER A 322 -9.10 22.84 21.35
C SER A 322 -8.73 23.79 20.19
N ILE A 323 -8.74 23.33 18.93
CA ILE A 323 -8.42 24.18 17.77
C ILE A 323 -9.36 25.40 17.72
N ILE A 324 -8.80 26.60 17.86
CA ILE A 324 -9.54 27.86 17.77
C ILE A 324 -9.57 28.29 16.29
N GLN A 325 -10.71 28.12 15.63
CA GLN A 325 -10.94 28.68 14.28
C GLN A 325 -12.15 29.60 14.29
N ASN A 326 -11.99 30.78 13.68
CA ASN A 326 -13.05 31.78 13.46
C ASN A 326 -14.09 31.35 12.40
N GLN A 327 -14.03 30.10 11.91
CA GLN A 327 -14.94 29.51 10.94
C GLN A 327 -15.90 28.52 11.60
N THR A 328 -16.97 28.13 10.90
CA THR A 328 -17.88 27.05 11.31
C THR A 328 -17.11 25.77 11.69
N PRO A 329 -17.29 25.21 12.91
CA PRO A 329 -16.61 24.01 13.40
C PRO A 329 -16.80 22.77 12.51
N SER A 330 -17.93 22.71 11.81
CA SER A 330 -18.21 21.70 10.79
C SER A 330 -17.28 21.76 9.58
N ARG A 331 -16.37 22.74 9.46
CA ARG A 331 -15.45 22.90 8.32
C ARG A 331 -13.97 22.74 8.65
N THR A 332 -13.60 22.45 9.89
CA THR A 332 -12.19 22.53 10.35
C THR A 332 -11.21 21.72 9.50
N PHE A 333 -11.58 20.50 9.10
CA PHE A 333 -10.73 19.62 8.27
C PHE A 333 -11.09 19.60 6.78
N TYR A 334 -12.00 20.46 6.30
CA TYR A 334 -12.44 20.44 4.89
C TYR A 334 -11.31 20.75 3.92
N GLY A 335 -10.43 21.69 4.26
CA GLY A 335 -9.24 21.99 3.45
C GLY A 335 -8.31 20.76 3.35
N CYS A 336 -8.04 20.11 4.48
CA CYS A 336 -7.22 18.89 4.52
C CYS A 336 -7.85 17.76 3.70
N LEU A 337 -9.17 17.58 3.81
CA LEU A 337 -9.92 16.59 3.04
C LEU A 337 -9.90 16.89 1.54
N GLY A 338 -10.06 18.16 1.15
CA GLY A 338 -9.97 18.60 -0.25
C GLY A 338 -8.59 18.30 -0.85
N SER A 339 -7.52 18.67 -0.15
CA SER A 339 -6.14 18.37 -0.55
C SER A 339 -5.88 16.88 -0.67
N LEU A 340 -6.40 16.07 0.27
CA LEU A 340 -6.27 14.62 0.23
C LEU A 340 -6.99 13.99 -0.96
N ARG A 341 -8.22 14.44 -1.26
CA ARG A 341 -8.98 13.98 -2.43
C ARG A 341 -8.29 14.37 -3.73
N GLN A 342 -7.73 15.58 -3.80
CA GLN A 342 -6.92 16.01 -4.93
C GLN A 342 -5.68 15.12 -5.09
N PHE A 343 -4.96 14.82 -4.00
CA PHE A 343 -3.83 13.89 -4.03
C PHE A 343 -4.23 12.53 -4.63
N PHE A 344 -5.34 11.95 -4.16
CA PHE A 344 -5.83 10.69 -4.71
C PHE A 344 -6.26 10.78 -6.17
N ALA A 345 -6.91 11.87 -6.57
CA ALA A 345 -7.31 12.10 -7.96
C ALA A 345 -6.10 12.20 -8.89
N SER A 346 -5.12 13.04 -8.55
CA SER A 346 -3.89 13.21 -9.33
C SER A 346 -3.11 11.90 -9.43
N LYS A 347 -3.01 11.14 -8.33
CA LYS A 347 -2.33 9.84 -8.35
C LYS A 347 -3.06 8.79 -9.17
N ARG A 348 -4.40 8.80 -9.22
CA ARG A 348 -5.16 7.96 -10.14
C ARG A 348 -4.91 8.32 -11.59
N GLU A 349 -4.76 9.61 -11.92
CA GLU A 349 -4.48 10.05 -13.28
C GLU A 349 -3.06 9.64 -13.72
N GLU A 350 -2.04 9.95 -12.90
CA GLU A 350 -0.67 9.46 -13.10
C GLU A 350 -0.65 7.94 -13.28
N TRP A 351 -1.44 7.24 -12.45
CA TRP A 351 -1.57 5.80 -12.54
C TRP A 351 -2.24 5.35 -13.83
N HIS A 352 -3.35 5.96 -14.23
CA HIS A 352 -4.05 5.63 -15.45
C HIS A 352 -3.11 5.76 -16.66
N VAL A 353 -2.29 6.81 -16.70
CA VAL A 353 -1.26 6.98 -17.73
C VAL A 353 -0.24 5.84 -17.66
N ALA A 354 0.36 5.57 -16.50
CA ALA A 354 1.35 4.50 -16.34
C ALA A 354 0.80 3.11 -16.72
N LEU A 355 -0.44 2.82 -16.30
CA LEU A 355 -1.21 1.62 -16.63
C LEU A 355 -1.42 1.46 -18.13
N THR A 356 -1.81 2.55 -18.78
CA THR A 356 -2.08 2.59 -20.20
C THR A 356 -0.80 2.32 -21.00
N LYS A 357 0.33 2.91 -20.58
CA LYS A 357 1.64 2.58 -21.15
C LYS A 357 2.05 1.12 -20.91
N TYR A 358 1.85 0.62 -19.69
CA TYR A 358 2.13 -0.78 -19.34
C TYR A 358 1.32 -1.76 -20.20
N LYS A 359 0.02 -1.52 -20.37
CA LYS A 359 -0.86 -2.33 -21.23
C LYS A 359 -0.39 -2.33 -22.69
N GLY A 360 0.00 -1.18 -23.23
CA GLY A 360 0.59 -1.09 -24.58
C GLY A 360 1.86 -1.93 -24.70
N ARG A 361 2.80 -1.80 -23.76
CA ARG A 361 4.04 -2.59 -23.74
C ARG A 361 3.78 -4.09 -23.61
N LYS A 362 2.85 -4.47 -22.73
CA LYS A 362 2.41 -5.87 -22.56
C LYS A 362 1.82 -6.44 -23.84
N MET A 363 0.96 -5.69 -24.52
CA MET A 363 0.36 -6.14 -25.79
C MET A 363 1.44 -6.37 -26.86
N ILE A 364 2.45 -5.52 -26.92
CA ILE A 364 3.60 -5.70 -27.83
C ILE A 364 4.39 -6.95 -27.43
N PHE A 365 4.67 -7.16 -26.15
CA PHE A 365 5.29 -8.39 -25.66
C PHE A 365 4.50 -9.63 -26.11
N GLU A 366 3.19 -9.68 -25.83
CA GLU A 366 2.31 -10.79 -26.20
C GLU A 366 2.18 -11.00 -27.72
N SER A 367 2.37 -9.95 -28.52
CA SER A 367 2.35 -10.03 -29.99
C SER A 367 3.67 -10.53 -30.58
N ASN A 368 4.74 -10.64 -29.80
CA ASN A 368 6.08 -10.98 -30.27
C ASN A 368 6.65 -12.22 -29.59
N VAL A 369 5.88 -12.85 -28.69
CA VAL A 369 6.26 -14.10 -28.05
C VAL A 369 5.15 -15.13 -28.21
N ASP A 370 5.54 -16.38 -28.41
CA ASP A 370 4.62 -17.52 -28.33
C ASP A 370 4.71 -18.13 -26.93
N LEU A 371 3.56 -18.29 -26.28
CA LEU A 371 3.43 -19.05 -25.04
C LEU A 371 3.58 -20.53 -25.38
N LEU A 372 4.50 -21.20 -24.69
CA LEU A 372 4.67 -22.64 -24.83
C LEU A 372 3.77 -23.32 -23.81
N ASP A 373 2.82 -24.14 -24.28
CA ASP A 373 1.99 -24.94 -23.39
C ASP A 373 2.77 -26.19 -22.92
N SER A 374 2.55 -26.62 -21.68
CA SER A 374 3.32 -27.74 -21.10
C SER A 374 3.12 -29.07 -21.82
N GLY A 375 2.04 -29.19 -22.63
CA GLY A 375 1.72 -30.38 -23.43
C GLY A 375 2.25 -30.35 -24.87
N ASP A 376 2.72 -29.21 -25.37
CA ASP A 376 3.09 -29.04 -26.79
C ASP A 376 4.61 -29.08 -27.03
N VAL A 377 5.41 -29.22 -25.97
CA VAL A 377 6.87 -29.23 -26.05
C VAL A 377 7.39 -30.64 -25.77
N TRP A 378 7.65 -31.42 -26.83
CA TRP A 378 8.69 -32.43 -26.73
C TRP A 378 10.02 -31.69 -26.58
N PRO A 379 10.84 -32.01 -25.56
CA PRO A 379 11.97 -31.16 -25.24
C PRO A 379 13.05 -31.35 -26.29
N THR A 380 13.19 -30.37 -27.19
CA THR A 380 14.37 -30.26 -28.03
C THR A 380 15.60 -30.06 -27.13
N PRO A 381 16.82 -30.39 -27.58
CA PRO A 381 18.04 -30.14 -26.78
C PRO A 381 18.19 -28.68 -26.31
N GLN A 382 17.58 -27.73 -27.03
CA GLN A 382 17.51 -26.31 -26.68
C GLN A 382 16.50 -26.00 -25.56
N ALA A 383 15.42 -26.78 -25.44
CA ALA A 383 14.49 -26.67 -24.32
C ALA A 383 15.24 -26.99 -23.00
N TRP A 384 16.07 -28.02 -22.94
CA TRP A 384 16.92 -28.29 -21.77
C TRP A 384 17.96 -27.20 -21.42
N GLY A 385 17.99 -26.10 -22.18
CA GLY A 385 18.84 -24.95 -21.96
C GLY A 385 18.50 -24.14 -20.69
N LYS A 386 19.30 -23.10 -20.49
CA LYS A 386 19.18 -22.14 -19.38
C LYS A 386 18.64 -20.82 -19.92
N CYS A 387 17.91 -20.10 -19.09
CA CYS A 387 17.48 -18.74 -19.40
C CYS A 387 18.71 -17.84 -19.65
N PRO A 388 18.79 -17.11 -20.78
CA PRO A 388 19.93 -16.23 -21.05
C PRO A 388 20.04 -15.02 -20.11
N ILE A 389 18.99 -14.71 -19.35
CA ILE A 389 18.96 -13.59 -18.40
C ILE A 389 19.38 -14.02 -16.99
N CYS A 390 18.78 -15.08 -16.45
CA CYS A 390 19.02 -15.53 -15.07
C CYS A 390 19.91 -16.77 -14.96
N HIS A 391 20.20 -17.43 -16.09
CA HIS A 391 21.00 -18.65 -16.19
C HIS A 391 20.44 -19.87 -15.44
N GLU A 392 19.19 -19.81 -14.99
CA GLU A 392 18.46 -20.94 -14.41
C GLU A 392 17.85 -21.83 -15.51
N GLY A 393 17.75 -23.13 -15.24
CA GLY A 393 17.11 -24.09 -16.14
C GLY A 393 15.59 -23.91 -16.20
N PHE A 394 15.00 -24.23 -17.35
CA PHE A 394 13.55 -24.12 -17.56
C PHE A 394 12.77 -25.39 -17.12
N TRP A 395 13.42 -26.56 -17.12
CA TRP A 395 12.84 -27.88 -16.83
C TRP A 395 13.73 -28.72 -15.89
N ASP A 396 13.12 -29.68 -15.17
CA ASP A 396 13.82 -30.57 -14.23
C ASP A 396 14.51 -31.65 -15.04
N PRO A 397 15.81 -31.91 -14.81
CA PRO A 397 16.45 -33.08 -15.35
C PRO A 397 15.60 -34.33 -15.07
N PRO A 398 15.52 -35.30 -16.00
CA PRO A 398 14.61 -36.46 -15.89
C PRO A 398 14.75 -37.33 -14.63
N ASN A 399 15.73 -37.08 -13.76
CA ASN A 399 16.08 -37.90 -12.59
C ASN A 399 16.25 -37.09 -11.29
N THR A 400 15.60 -35.94 -11.16
CA THR A 400 15.68 -35.11 -9.94
C THR A 400 14.46 -35.37 -9.07
N GLU A 401 14.68 -35.76 -7.80
CA GLU A 401 13.56 -35.85 -6.84
C GLU A 401 12.87 -34.48 -6.71
N PRO A 402 11.53 -34.43 -6.64
CA PRO A 402 10.80 -33.17 -6.45
C PRO A 402 11.32 -32.49 -5.19
N ARG A 403 11.87 -31.27 -5.35
CA ARG A 403 12.53 -30.55 -4.27
C ARG A 403 11.48 -30.08 -3.26
N SER A 404 11.38 -30.79 -2.14
CA SER A 404 10.59 -30.36 -0.99
C SER A 404 11.34 -29.26 -0.23
N GLY A 405 11.05 -27.99 -0.54
CA GLY A 405 11.64 -26.91 0.25
C GLY A 405 11.44 -25.51 -0.31
N TYR A 406 10.91 -24.66 0.56
CA TYR A 406 10.80 -23.21 0.43
C TYR A 406 12.18 -22.60 0.07
N ARG A 407 12.33 -22.05 -1.13
CA ARG A 407 13.36 -21.04 -1.43
C ARG A 407 12.69 -19.84 -2.06
N GLU A 408 13.12 -18.65 -1.66
CA GLU A 408 12.87 -17.40 -2.38
C GLU A 408 13.26 -17.63 -3.84
N THR A 409 12.28 -17.79 -4.73
CA THR A 409 12.55 -18.26 -6.09
C THR A 409 13.07 -17.10 -6.95
N PRO A 410 14.25 -17.24 -7.59
CA PRO A 410 14.71 -16.28 -8.58
C PRO A 410 13.76 -16.26 -9.79
N ALA A 411 13.70 -15.13 -10.49
CA ALA A 411 12.94 -15.02 -11.72
C ALA A 411 13.42 -16.07 -12.73
N GLY A 412 12.52 -16.96 -13.15
CA GLY A 412 12.81 -18.19 -13.90
C GLY A 412 12.37 -19.38 -13.07
N VAL A 413 11.06 -19.63 -12.99
CA VAL A 413 10.55 -20.72 -12.15
C VAL A 413 10.47 -22.00 -12.98
N HIS A 414 11.02 -23.01 -12.34
CA HIS A 414 10.96 -24.42 -12.64
C HIS A 414 9.52 -24.92 -12.91
N MET A 415 9.22 -25.50 -14.09
CA MET A 415 7.84 -25.88 -14.49
C MET A 415 7.16 -26.90 -13.55
N SER A 416 7.94 -27.79 -12.93
CA SER A 416 7.45 -28.77 -11.93
C SER A 416 7.09 -28.14 -10.57
N ASP A 417 7.64 -26.96 -10.25
CA ASP A 417 7.40 -26.23 -9.00
C ASP A 417 6.32 -25.13 -9.15
N GLY A 418 5.48 -25.23 -10.18
CA GLY A 418 4.40 -24.26 -10.43
C GLY A 418 4.85 -22.96 -11.11
N GLY A 419 5.99 -23.00 -11.80
CA GLY A 419 6.50 -21.90 -12.62
C GLY A 419 5.71 -21.61 -13.89
N GLU A 420 5.81 -20.38 -14.39
CA GLU A 420 5.25 -20.01 -15.69
C GLU A 420 6.17 -20.52 -16.81
N PRO A 421 5.63 -21.12 -17.89
CA PRO A 421 6.43 -21.67 -18.98
C PRO A 421 7.33 -20.62 -19.64
N PRO A 422 8.49 -21.05 -20.21
CA PRO A 422 9.29 -20.17 -21.04
C PRO A 422 8.47 -19.71 -22.26
N VAL A 423 8.88 -18.58 -22.81
CA VAL A 423 8.33 -18.06 -24.06
C VAL A 423 9.31 -18.24 -25.20
N LEU A 424 8.77 -18.40 -26.39
CA LEU A 424 9.53 -18.41 -27.63
C LEU A 424 9.44 -17.03 -28.29
N VAL A 425 10.57 -16.36 -28.52
CA VAL A 425 10.57 -15.10 -29.26
C VAL A 425 10.26 -15.39 -30.73
N ARG A 426 9.22 -14.78 -31.31
CA ARG A 426 8.72 -15.15 -32.65
C ARG A 426 9.77 -15.05 -33.76
N ASP A 427 10.50 -13.92 -33.80
CA ASP A 427 11.39 -13.61 -34.91
C ASP A 427 12.67 -14.46 -34.92
N CYS A 428 13.24 -14.74 -33.75
CA CYS A 428 14.51 -15.44 -33.62
C CYS A 428 14.39 -16.86 -33.05
N ARG A 429 13.18 -17.27 -32.63
CA ARG A 429 12.86 -18.60 -32.11
C ARG A 429 13.73 -19.03 -30.92
N HIS A 430 14.22 -18.08 -30.13
CA HIS A 430 14.96 -18.35 -28.89
C HIS A 430 14.03 -18.49 -27.70
N TYR A 431 14.38 -19.41 -26.78
CA TYR A 431 13.67 -19.65 -25.54
C TYR A 431 14.17 -18.71 -24.45
N VAL A 432 13.26 -17.99 -23.80
CA VAL A 432 13.60 -17.13 -22.65
C VAL A 432 12.56 -17.31 -21.55
N GLY A 433 12.99 -17.20 -20.30
CA GLY A 433 12.08 -17.28 -19.16
C GLY A 433 11.10 -16.11 -19.22
N ARG A 434 9.79 -16.40 -19.21
CA ARG A 434 8.76 -15.37 -19.43
C ARG A 434 8.90 -14.19 -18.48
N ASN A 435 8.99 -14.44 -17.18
CA ASN A 435 9.16 -13.39 -16.16
C ASN A 435 10.46 -12.58 -16.38
N CYS A 436 11.57 -13.23 -16.75
CA CYS A 436 12.84 -12.54 -17.04
C CYS A 436 12.70 -11.61 -18.25
N LEU A 437 12.16 -12.12 -19.36
CA LEU A 437 11.97 -11.35 -20.58
C LEU A 437 10.94 -10.23 -20.37
N PHE A 438 9.85 -10.51 -19.65
CA PHE A 438 8.82 -9.54 -19.31
C PHE A 438 9.39 -8.40 -18.45
N ASN A 439 10.20 -8.70 -17.44
CA ASN A 439 10.87 -7.67 -16.65
C ASN A 439 11.80 -6.82 -17.53
N ALA A 440 12.60 -7.45 -18.40
CA ALA A 440 13.54 -6.75 -19.28
C ALA A 440 12.84 -5.86 -20.31
N TRP A 441 11.77 -6.33 -20.96
CA TRP A 441 11.11 -5.63 -22.07
C TRP A 441 9.95 -4.72 -21.64
N VAL A 442 9.30 -5.00 -20.51
CA VAL A 442 8.08 -4.29 -20.08
C VAL A 442 8.29 -3.41 -18.85
N ARG A 443 9.20 -3.81 -17.93
CA ARG A 443 9.38 -3.14 -16.63
C ARG A 443 10.67 -2.35 -16.46
N ASP A 444 11.80 -2.76 -17.05
CA ASP A 444 13.07 -2.04 -16.86
C ASP A 444 13.11 -0.74 -17.69
N PRO A 445 13.11 0.45 -17.04
CA PRO A 445 13.19 1.71 -17.76
C PRO A 445 14.54 1.94 -18.46
N ARG A 446 15.62 1.26 -18.02
CA ARG A 446 16.97 1.40 -18.61
C ARG A 446 17.09 0.74 -19.97
N LEU A 447 16.30 -0.30 -20.23
CA LEU A 447 16.26 -1.05 -21.49
C LEU A 447 15.20 -0.52 -22.47
N ALA A 448 14.41 0.48 -22.05
CA ALA A 448 13.26 0.98 -22.79
C ALA A 448 13.57 2.08 -23.82
N HIS A 449 14.83 2.52 -23.93
CA HIS A 449 15.27 3.54 -24.89
C HIS A 449 15.86 2.95 -26.18
N GLU A 450 16.23 1.67 -26.17
CA GLU A 450 16.74 0.94 -27.31
C GLU A 450 15.71 -0.10 -27.76
N ASN A 451 15.68 -0.46 -29.04
CA ASN A 451 14.83 -1.56 -29.52
C ASN A 451 15.05 -2.77 -28.60
N PRO A 452 14.02 -3.29 -27.90
CA PRO A 452 14.25 -4.39 -26.99
C PRO A 452 14.79 -5.59 -27.78
N LYS A 453 16.00 -6.04 -27.41
CA LYS A 453 16.71 -7.11 -28.11
C LYS A 453 16.41 -8.44 -27.48
N CYS A 454 16.45 -9.48 -28.30
CA CYS A 454 16.54 -10.83 -27.79
C CYS A 454 17.80 -10.93 -26.88
N PRO A 455 17.65 -11.40 -25.63
CA PRO A 455 18.76 -11.48 -24.68
C PRO A 455 19.75 -12.61 -24.97
N GLU A 456 19.47 -13.46 -25.98
CA GLU A 456 20.35 -14.56 -26.34
C GLU A 456 21.69 -14.05 -26.90
N PRO A 457 22.85 -14.52 -26.38
CA PRO A 457 24.16 -14.09 -26.86
C PRO A 457 24.33 -14.29 -28.37
N GLY A 458 24.70 -13.23 -29.09
CA GLY A 458 24.91 -13.26 -30.54
C GLY A 458 23.63 -13.13 -31.37
N CYS A 459 22.45 -13.11 -30.76
CA CYS A 459 21.20 -12.83 -31.45
C CYS A 459 21.06 -11.32 -31.73
N LYS A 460 20.72 -10.98 -32.98
CA LYS A 460 20.38 -9.61 -33.40
C LYS A 460 18.88 -9.40 -33.59
N GLY A 461 18.05 -10.31 -33.09
CA GLY A 461 16.60 -10.18 -33.14
C GLY A 461 16.16 -8.97 -32.34
N GLU A 462 15.63 -7.96 -33.03
CA GLU A 462 15.12 -6.72 -32.46
C GLU A 462 13.59 -6.69 -32.54
N LEU A 463 12.94 -6.29 -31.46
CA LEU A 463 11.54 -5.89 -31.52
C LEU A 463 11.41 -4.65 -32.43
N THR A 464 10.70 -4.79 -33.54
CA THR A 464 10.60 -3.72 -34.54
C THR A 464 9.87 -2.50 -33.95
N PHE A 465 10.50 -1.33 -34.03
CA PHE A 465 9.98 -0.04 -33.54
C PHE A 465 8.60 0.33 -34.12
N LEU A 466 8.30 -0.19 -35.31
CA LEU A 466 7.01 -0.01 -35.99
C LEU A 466 5.82 -0.45 -35.12
N TYR A 467 5.95 -1.50 -34.31
CA TYR A 467 4.85 -1.96 -33.44
C TYR A 467 4.54 -0.98 -32.30
N TYR A 468 5.58 -0.35 -31.75
CA TYR A 468 5.41 0.72 -30.78
C TYR A 468 4.77 1.94 -31.45
N GLN A 469 5.29 2.39 -32.59
CA GLN A 469 4.75 3.53 -33.33
C GLN A 469 3.30 3.34 -33.77
N LEU A 470 2.94 2.18 -34.32
CA LEU A 470 1.57 1.88 -34.73
C LEU A 470 0.60 1.90 -33.54
N HIS A 471 1.04 1.41 -32.37
CA HIS A 471 0.23 1.47 -31.17
C HIS A 471 0.12 2.89 -30.61
N GLU A 472 1.21 3.67 -30.63
CA GLU A 472 1.20 5.09 -30.23
C GLU A 472 0.31 5.94 -31.13
N VAL A 473 0.38 5.75 -32.45
CA VAL A 473 -0.44 6.47 -33.44
C VAL A 473 -1.91 6.10 -33.32
N SER A 474 -2.24 4.82 -33.13
CA SER A 474 -3.65 4.38 -32.99
C SER A 474 -4.29 4.80 -31.68
N ARG A 475 -3.50 5.07 -30.64
CA ARG A 475 -4.00 5.39 -29.29
C ARG A 475 -3.79 6.85 -28.87
N GLY A 476 -2.97 7.60 -29.59
CA GLY A 476 -2.72 9.02 -29.34
C GLY A 476 -1.84 9.33 -28.12
N PHE A 477 -1.05 8.37 -27.62
CA PHE A 477 -0.12 8.59 -26.49
C PHE A 477 1.15 7.75 -26.61
N ASP A 478 2.25 8.28 -26.07
CA ASP A 478 3.56 7.63 -26.03
C ASP A 478 3.60 6.51 -24.97
N ILE A 479 3.91 5.28 -25.38
CA ILE A 479 4.01 4.12 -24.47
C ILE A 479 5.44 3.81 -24.06
N ARG A 480 6.40 4.58 -24.58
CA ARG A 480 7.80 4.48 -24.19
C ARG A 480 8.01 5.02 -22.78
N MET A 481 9.01 4.48 -22.11
CA MET A 481 9.54 5.06 -20.88
C MET A 481 10.49 6.17 -21.32
N LYS A 482 10.18 7.44 -21.05
CA LYS A 482 11.14 8.54 -21.20
C LYS A 482 12.01 8.62 -19.94
N PRO A 483 13.31 8.94 -20.04
CA PRO A 483 14.11 9.20 -18.84
C PRO A 483 13.54 10.43 -18.10
N PRO A 484 13.72 10.52 -16.78
CA PRO A 484 13.40 11.75 -16.05
C PRO A 484 14.17 12.92 -16.68
N GLY A 485 13.46 13.98 -17.12
CA GLY A 485 14.08 15.22 -17.61
C GLY A 485 14.24 15.36 -19.12
N VAL A 486 13.73 14.44 -19.94
CA VAL A 486 13.66 14.62 -21.41
C VAL A 486 12.19 14.77 -21.82
N LEU A 487 11.78 16.02 -22.11
CA LEU A 487 10.47 16.33 -22.67
C LEU A 487 10.36 15.85 -24.12
#